data_AF-A0AAU9T709-F1
#
_entry.id   AF-A0AAU9T709-F1
#
_cell.length_a   1.000
_cell.length_b   1.000
_cell.length_c   1.000
_cell.angle_alpha   90.00
_cell.angle_beta   90.00
_cell.angle_gamma   90.00
#
_symmetry.space_group_name_H-M   'P 1'
#
loop_
_entity.id
_entity.type
_entity.pdbx_description
1 polymer ?
#
loop_
_entity_poly.entity_id
_entity_poly.type
_entity_poly.pdbx_seq_one_letter_code
_entity_poly.pdbx_strand_id
1 'polypeptide(L)' 'MKNETQLEFVKYVSANVTAVQGNCFYITFWAKDVSLPDPEPKLYQAQVWKYCHEIEVIQFRLRPTQERFGYIITLNM' A
#
# COMPACT_ATOMS: atom_id res chain seq x y z
N MET A 1 -1.68 -15.21 12.73
CA MET A 1 -2.89 -14.53 13.23
C MET A 1 -3.30 -13.50 12.19
N LYS A 2 -4.51 -13.61 11.63
CA LYS A 2 -5.08 -12.64 10.69
C LYS A 2 -5.69 -11.54 11.55
N ASN A 3 -5.04 -10.38 11.66
CA ASN A 3 -5.63 -9.26 12.38
C ASN A 3 -6.84 -8.78 11.56
N GLU A 4 -8.04 -8.88 12.12
CA GLU A 4 -9.28 -8.40 11.50
C GLU A 4 -9.35 -6.87 11.62
N THR A 5 -8.51 -6.17 10.87
CA THR A 5 -8.56 -4.71 10.78
C THR A 5 -9.71 -4.32 9.85
N GLN A 6 -10.64 -3.49 10.34
CA GLN A 6 -11.75 -2.98 9.54
C GLN A 6 -11.31 -1.72 8.81
N LEU A 7 -10.64 -1.90 7.67
CA LEU A 7 -10.16 -0.78 6.87
C LEU A 7 -11.21 -0.34 5.85
N GLU A 8 -11.61 0.93 5.93
CA GLU A 8 -12.42 1.59 4.91
C GLU A 8 -11.49 2.32 3.93
N PHE A 9 -11.60 2.00 2.64
CA PHE A 9 -10.88 2.69 1.58
C PHE A 9 -11.34 4.16 1.49
N VAL A 10 -10.39 5.09 1.44
CA VAL A 10 -10.66 6.53 1.35
C VAL A 10 -10.32 7.05 -0.05
N LYS A 11 -9.07 6.86 -0.50
CA LYS A 11 -8.59 7.50 -1.75
C LYS A 11 -7.39 6.80 -2.36
N TYR A 12 -7.40 6.62 -3.67
CA TYR A 12 -6.24 6.16 -4.45
C TYR A 12 -5.11 7.22 -4.50
N VAL A 13 -3.86 6.78 -4.45
CA VAL A 13 -2.68 7.65 -4.62
C VAL A 13 -1.87 7.28 -5.86
N SER A 14 -1.40 6.04 -5.95
CA SER A 14 -0.57 5.59 -7.06
C SER A 14 -0.63 4.08 -7.23
N ALA A 15 -0.39 3.60 -8.44
CA ALA A 15 -0.14 2.19 -8.72
C ALA A 15 0.97 2.07 -9.77
N ASN A 16 1.90 1.15 -9.53
CA ASN A 16 2.86 0.69 -10.53
C ASN A 16 2.55 -0.77 -10.85
N VAL A 17 2.89 -1.22 -12.06
CA VAL A 17 2.69 -2.60 -12.49
C VAL A 17 3.98 -3.19 -13.06
N THR A 18 4.26 -4.43 -12.69
CA THR A 18 5.33 -5.24 -13.29
C THR A 18 4.71 -6.48 -13.91
N ALA A 19 5.00 -6.72 -15.19
CA ALA A 19 4.63 -7.96 -15.86
C ALA A 19 5.54 -9.10 -15.37
N VAL A 20 4.91 -10.18 -14.91
CA VAL A 20 5.54 -11.43 -14.48
C VAL A 20 4.77 -12.59 -15.14
N GLN A 21 4.73 -13.78 -14.55
CA GLN A 21 3.65 -14.72 -14.85
C GLN A 21 2.34 -14.15 -14.27
N GLY A 22 1.69 -13.27 -15.04
CA GLY A 22 0.60 -12.39 -14.57
C GLY A 22 1.04 -10.94 -14.39
N ASN A 23 0.29 -10.18 -13.61
CA ASN A 23 0.59 -8.78 -13.28
C ASN A 23 0.77 -8.62 -11.79
N CYS A 24 1.88 -8.01 -11.37
CA CYS A 24 2.09 -7.60 -9.99
C CYS A 24 1.88 -6.09 -9.87
N PHE A 25 0.90 -5.69 -9.06
CA PHE A 25 0.54 -4.30 -8.80
C PHE A 25 1.09 -3.84 -7.45
N TYR A 26 1.70 -2.67 -7.44
CA TYR A 26 2.20 -2.00 -6.24
C TYR A 26 1.36 -0.74 -6.00
N ILE A 27 0.34 -0.86 -5.15
CA ILE A 27 -0.71 0.14 -4.97
C ILE A 27 -0.45 0.92 -3.68
N THR A 28 -0.61 2.24 -3.74
CA THR A 28 -0.60 3.12 -2.57
C THR A 28 -1.94 3.85 -2.49
N PHE A 29 -2.57 3.84 -1.31
CA PHE A 29 -3.89 4.43 -1.10
C PHE A 29 -4.11 4.81 0.36
N TRP A 30 -5.02 5.75 0.57
CA TRP A 30 -5.50 6.13 1.89
C TRP A 30 -6.62 5.19 2.34
N ALA A 31 -6.55 4.75 3.58
CA ALA A 31 -7.63 4.03 4.26
C ALA A 31 -7.67 4.45 5.73
N LYS A 32 -8.81 4.30 6.38
CA LYS A 32 -8.99 4.54 7.82
C LYS A 32 -9.47 3.26 8.50
N ASP A 33 -9.03 3.04 9.72
CA ASP A 33 -9.46 1.89 10.53
C ASP A 33 -10.70 2.25 11.32
N VAL A 34 -11.87 1.84 10.85
CA VAL A 34 -13.17 2.22 11.43
C VAL A 34 -13.47 1.53 12.76
N SER A 35 -12.59 0.63 13.21
CA SER A 35 -12.68 0.09 14.57
C SER A 35 -12.23 1.09 15.64
N LEU A 36 -11.58 2.19 15.24
CA LEU A 36 -11.13 3.26 16.15
C LEU A 36 -12.24 4.31 16.37
N PRO A 37 -12.34 4.93 17.56
CA PRO A 37 -13.39 5.90 17.90
C PRO A 37 -13.30 7.21 17.09
N ASP A 38 -12.10 7.57 16.62
CA ASP A 38 -11.86 8.71 15.74
C ASP A 38 -10.87 8.30 14.63
N PRO A 39 -11.37 7.68 13.54
CA PRO A 39 -10.54 6.98 12.58
C PRO A 39 -9.86 7.93 11.59
N GLU A 40 -8.61 8.28 11.88
CA GLU A 40 -7.77 9.09 11.00
C GLU A 40 -7.28 8.30 9.75
N PRO A 41 -7.39 8.87 8.53
CA PRO A 41 -6.84 8.25 7.33
C PRO A 41 -5.31 8.09 7.40
N LYS A 42 -4.85 6.88 7.10
CA LYS A 42 -3.44 6.54 6.98
C LYS A 42 -3.13 6.06 5.57
N LEU A 43 -1.87 6.21 5.18
CA LEU A 43 -1.40 5.82 3.85
C LEU A 43 -0.89 4.38 3.88
N TYR A 44 -1.50 3.50 3.09
CA TYR A 44 -1.15 2.08 3.00
C TYR A 44 -0.50 1.76 1.66
N GLN A 45 0.28 0.68 1.66
CA GLN A 45 0.83 0.06 0.46
C GLN A 45 0.41 -1.41 0.40
N ALA A 46 -0.03 -1.84 -0.78
CA ALA A 46 -0.34 -3.23 -1.08
C ALA A 46 0.42 -3.71 -2.31
N GLN A 47 0.94 -4.93 -2.24
CA GLN A 47 1.41 -5.69 -3.38
C GLN A 47 0.35 -6.74 -3.70
N VAL A 48 -0.19 -6.69 -4.92
CA VAL A 48 -1.26 -7.58 -5.37
C VAL A 48 -0.81 -8.28 -6.64
N TRP A 49 -0.83 -9.60 -6.64
CA TRP A 49 -0.60 -10.40 -7.84
C TRP A 49 -1.94 -10.82 -8.44
N LYS A 50 -2.05 -10.69 -9.76
CA LYS A 50 -3.20 -11.14 -10.54
C LYS A 50 -2.72 -12.02 -11.68
N TYR A 51 -3.27 -13.22 -11.77
CA TYR A 51 -3.07 -14.11 -12.91
C TYR A 51 -4.39 -14.79 -13.27
N CYS A 52 -4.82 -14.65 -14.52
CA CYS A 52 -6.14 -15.13 -14.97
C CYS A 52 -7.27 -14.65 -14.03
N HIS A 53 -7.92 -15.58 -13.33
CA HIS A 53 -9.01 -15.33 -12.38
C HIS A 53 -8.53 -15.24 -10.92
N GLU A 54 -7.26 -15.46 -10.66
CA GLU A 54 -6.67 -15.42 -9.32
C GLU A 54 -6.20 -14.00 -8.98
N ILE A 55 -6.47 -13.59 -7.74
CA ILE A 55 -5.99 -12.35 -7.14
C ILE A 55 -5.47 -12.69 -5.75
N GLU A 56 -4.22 -12.35 -5.48
CA GLU A 56 -3.57 -12.57 -4.20
C GLU A 56 -2.97 -11.27 -3.67
N VAL A 57 -3.23 -10.95 -2.41
CA VAL A 57 -2.54 -9.85 -1.71
C VAL A 57 -1.27 -10.42 -1.10
N ILE A 58 -0.14 -10.20 -1.76
CA ILE A 58 1.18 -10.70 -1.33
C ILE A 58 1.65 -9.93 -0.09
N GLN A 59 1.50 -8.61 -0.10
CA GLN A 59 1.92 -7.75 1.00
C GLN A 59 0.90 -6.66 1.24
N PHE A 60 0.66 -6.35 2.51
CA PHE A 60 -0.16 -5.23 2.95
C PHE A 60 0.50 -4.56 4.14
N ARG A 61 0.80 -3.27 4.06
CA ARG A 61 1.46 -2.54 5.15
C ARG A 61 1.07 -1.07 5.19
N LEU A 62 1.21 -0.47 6.36
CA LEU A 62 1.28 0.98 6.47
C LEU A 62 2.50 1.48 5.66
N ARG A 63 2.34 2.55 4.87
CA ARG A 63 3.47 3.18 4.19
C ARG A 63 4.38 3.77 5.27
N PRO A 64 5.68 3.45 5.28
CA PRO A 64 6.61 4.13 6.16
C PRO A 64 6.51 5.64 5.90
N THR A 65 6.13 6.42 6.91
CA THR A 65 6.38 7.85 6.89
C THR A 65 7.89 8.01 6.80
N GLN A 66 8.38 8.65 5.73
CA GLN A 66 9.75 9.14 5.77
C GLN A 66 9.82 10.09 6.96
N GLU A 67 10.43 9.65 8.05
CA GLU A 67 10.91 10.58 9.06
C GLU A 67 11.80 11.56 8.28
N ARG A 68 11.49 12.87 8.36
CA ARG A 68 12.28 13.93 7.73
C ARG A 68 13.67 13.97 8.39
N PHE A 69 14.51 12.98 8.12
CA PHE A 69 15.95 13.11 8.28
C PHE A 69 16.46 13.60 6.94
N GLY A 70 16.63 14.92 6.86
CA GLY A 70 17.12 15.59 5.66
C GLY A 70 18.51 15.09 5.33
N TYR A 71 18.63 14.24 4.31
CA TYR A 71 19.86 14.09 3.55
C TYR A 71 19.51 13.90 2.08
N ILE A 72 19.98 14.86 1.30
CA ILE A 72 19.99 14.89 -0.16
C ILE A 72 20.94 13.77 -0.59
N ILE A 73 20.45 12.74 -1.29
CA ILE A 73 21.32 11.87 -2.09
C ILE A 73 21.21 12.34 -3.53
N THR A 74 22.20 13.13 -3.94
CA THR A 74 22.49 13.45 -5.34
C THR A 74 22.83 12.13 -6.06
N LEU A 75 22.07 11.78 -7.09
CA LEU A 75 22.50 10.79 -8.07
C LEU A 75 23.40 11.51 -9.07
N ASN A 76 24.70 11.29 -8.99
CA ASN A 76 25.61 11.60 -10.10
C ASN A 76 25.38 10.56 -11.20
N MET A 77 25.13 11.05 -12.42
CA MET A 77 25.18 10.26 -13.66
C MET A 77 26.62 9.92 -14.04
#